data_AF-A0A6L9YZ80-F1
#
_entry.id   AF-A0A6L9YZ80-F1
#
_cell.length_a   1.000
_cell.length_b   1.000
_cell.length_c   1.000
_cell.angle_alpha   90.00
_cell.angle_beta   90.00
_cell.angle_gamma   90.00
#
_symmetry.space_group_name_H-M   'P 1'
#
loop_
_entity.id
_entity.type
_entity.pdbx_description
1 polymer ?
#
loop_
_entity_poly.entity_id
_entity_poly.type
_entity_poly.pdbx_seq_one_letter_code
_entity_poly.pdbx_strand_id
1 'polypeptide(L)'
;MKRLVITALVFVIMLGVVAFPAAATVKRYQISESPNVDLSLDGPAFDLGGGPDVDQAIQWMINQVRDCSKCDRLWRGFADRTVDVVVIRSFGGDGYNQPIYDMNGVNSVETLVLDSRDDANRPDVVATVENAEVLFFTGGDQCD
;
A
#
# COMPACT_ATOMS: atom_id res chain seq x y z
N MET A 1 31.39 -26.73 -50.84
CA MET A 1 29.95 -26.41 -50.70
C MET A 1 29.35 -26.80 -49.34
N LYS A 2 29.82 -27.85 -48.64
CA LYS A 2 29.25 -28.27 -47.33
C LYS A 2 29.74 -27.49 -46.09
N ARG A 3 30.83 -26.72 -46.21
CA ARG A 3 31.42 -25.94 -45.09
C ARG A 3 30.87 -24.51 -44.95
N LEU A 4 30.18 -23.99 -45.97
CA LEU A 4 29.64 -22.62 -45.97
C LEU A 4 28.28 -22.51 -45.26
N VAL A 5 27.54 -23.62 -45.14
CA VAL A 5 26.18 -23.65 -44.56
C VAL A 5 26.23 -23.68 -43.02
N ILE A 6 27.32 -24.20 -42.44
CA ILE A 6 27.44 -24.38 -40.99
C ILE A 6 27.72 -23.04 -40.28
N THR A 7 28.42 -22.10 -40.93
CA THR A 7 28.75 -20.79 -40.36
C THR A 7 27.54 -19.85 -40.31
N ALA A 8 26.58 -20.01 -41.22
CA ALA A 8 25.36 -19.20 -41.24
C ALA A 8 24.36 -19.59 -40.13
N LEU A 9 24.41 -20.83 -39.62
CA LEU A 9 23.48 -21.31 -38.60
C LEU A 9 23.84 -20.83 -37.19
N VAL A 10 25.13 -20.56 -36.93
CA VAL A 10 25.61 -20.13 -35.59
C VAL A 10 25.33 -18.64 -35.35
N PHE A 11 25.25 -17.82 -36.41
CA PHE A 11 25.02 -16.38 -36.28
C PHE A 11 23.54 -16.01 -36.02
N VAL A 12 22.60 -16.90 -36.33
CA VAL A 12 21.16 -16.67 -36.14
C VAL A 12 20.71 -16.95 -34.70
N ILE A 13 21.49 -17.70 -33.91
CA ILE A 13 21.11 -18.08 -32.54
C ILE A 13 21.48 -16.98 -31.51
N MET A 14 22.33 -16.01 -31.87
CA MET A 14 22.81 -14.96 -30.95
C MET A 14 21.96 -13.67 -30.96
N LEU A 15 20.96 -13.53 -31.84
CA LEU A 15 20.21 -12.28 -32.04
C LEU A 15 18.83 -12.23 -31.36
N GLY A 16 18.58 -13.12 -30.40
CA GLY A 16 17.24 -13.34 -29.83
C GLY A 16 17.14 -13.20 -28.32
N VAL A 17 18.02 -12.43 -27.66
CA VAL A 17 17.77 -12.04 -26.26
C VAL A 17 16.73 -10.93 -26.25
N VAL A 18 15.46 -11.32 -26.36
CA VAL A 18 14.34 -10.44 -26.06
C VAL A 18 14.37 -10.23 -24.55
N ALA A 19 14.90 -9.09 -24.11
CA ALA A 19 14.75 -8.67 -22.73
C ALA A 19 13.27 -8.37 -22.50
N PHE A 20 12.54 -9.33 -21.95
CA PHE A 20 11.22 -9.04 -21.40
C PHE A 20 11.43 -8.04 -20.26
N PRO A 21 10.72 -6.91 -20.23
CA PRO A 21 10.77 -6.04 -19.07
C PRO A 21 10.39 -6.87 -17.85
N ALA A 22 11.18 -6.75 -16.77
CA ALA A 22 10.83 -7.37 -15.51
C ALA A 22 9.42 -6.88 -15.14
N ALA A 23 8.46 -7.79 -15.02
CA ALA A 23 7.12 -7.42 -14.61
C ALA A 23 7.21 -6.84 -13.20
N ALA A 24 6.88 -5.56 -13.07
CA ALA A 24 6.83 -4.86 -11.80
C ALA A 24 5.93 -5.65 -10.85
N THR A 25 6.46 -6.07 -9.70
CA THR A 25 5.76 -6.92 -8.73
C THR A 25 5.70 -6.15 -7.41
N VAL A 26 4.55 -5.53 -7.17
CA VAL A 26 4.26 -4.80 -5.92
C VAL A 26 4.31 -5.77 -4.75
N LYS A 27 5.12 -5.46 -3.73
CA LYS A 27 5.10 -6.21 -2.47
C LYS A 27 3.96 -5.68 -1.61
N ARG A 28 3.09 -6.58 -1.19
CA ARG A 28 1.87 -6.29 -0.42
C ARG A 28 1.86 -7.10 0.87
N TYR A 29 1.42 -6.49 1.94
CA TYR A 29 1.24 -7.15 3.23
C TYR A 29 -0.09 -6.70 3.82
N GLN A 30 -0.99 -7.63 4.07
CA GLN A 30 -2.34 -7.31 4.52
C GLN A 30 -2.64 -7.99 5.85
N ILE A 31 -3.24 -7.24 6.77
CA ILE A 31 -3.88 -7.77 7.98
C ILE A 31 -5.39 -7.54 7.85
N SER A 32 -6.13 -8.65 8.00
CA SER A 32 -7.58 -8.79 7.78
C SER A 32 -8.02 -8.77 6.31
N GLU A 33 -8.88 -9.72 5.94
CA GLU A 33 -9.58 -9.79 4.64
C GLU A 33 -11.05 -9.31 4.77
N SER A 34 -11.30 -8.38 5.69
CA SER A 34 -12.63 -7.78 5.82
C SER A 34 -13.06 -7.14 4.49
N PRO A 35 -14.36 -7.19 4.14
CA PRO A 35 -14.88 -6.39 3.03
C PRO A 35 -14.57 -4.90 3.23
N ASN A 36 -14.44 -4.19 2.11
CA ASN A 36 -14.31 -2.73 2.12
C ASN A 36 -15.46 -2.11 2.91
N VAL A 37 -15.15 -1.11 3.72
CA VAL A 37 -16.18 -0.37 4.46
C VAL A 37 -16.83 0.68 3.55
N ASP A 38 -18.09 0.99 3.81
CA ASP A 38 -18.80 2.10 3.14
C ASP A 38 -19.00 3.20 4.18
N LEU A 39 -17.98 4.05 4.32
CA LEU A 39 -17.95 5.13 5.30
C LEU A 39 -18.04 6.49 4.61
N SER A 40 -19.10 7.25 4.91
CA SER A 40 -19.10 8.68 4.60
C SER A 40 -18.09 9.38 5.52
N LEU A 41 -17.00 9.88 4.94
CA LEU A 41 -15.94 10.58 5.64
C LEU A 41 -16.39 11.97 6.10
N ASP A 42 -16.06 12.34 7.34
CA ASP A 42 -16.42 13.64 7.91
C ASP A 42 -15.43 14.76 7.50
N GLY A 43 -14.26 14.40 6.93
CA GLY A 43 -13.32 15.35 6.31
C GLY A 43 -11.88 14.82 6.21
N PRO A 44 -11.00 15.50 5.47
CA PRO A 44 -9.59 15.12 5.43
C PRO A 44 -8.89 15.56 6.73
N ALA A 45 -8.14 14.64 7.32
CA ALA A 45 -7.19 14.94 8.40
C ALA A 45 -5.77 14.74 7.88
N PHE A 46 -4.91 15.75 8.05
CA PHE A 46 -3.50 15.66 7.70
C PHE A 46 -2.68 15.66 8.99
N ASP A 47 -2.05 14.53 9.28
CA ASP A 47 -1.07 14.40 10.36
C ASP A 47 0.33 14.32 9.74
N LEU A 48 1.10 15.39 9.89
CA LEU A 48 2.45 15.51 9.34
C LEU A 48 3.45 15.58 10.49
N GLY A 49 3.99 14.42 10.83
CA GLY A 49 5.00 14.27 11.86
C GLY A 49 6.43 14.21 11.32
N GLY A 50 7.36 13.92 12.23
CA GLY A 50 8.75 13.61 11.94
C GLY A 50 9.44 13.10 13.20
N GLY A 51 10.32 12.10 13.07
CA GLY A 51 10.92 11.41 14.21
C GLY A 51 10.19 10.09 14.54
N PRO A 52 10.23 9.64 15.81
CA PRO A 52 9.56 8.40 16.21
C PRO A 52 8.05 8.44 15.97
N ASP A 53 7.46 7.26 15.80
CA ASP A 53 6.01 7.11 15.63
C ASP A 53 5.27 7.57 16.90
N VAL A 54 4.17 8.31 16.70
CA VAL A 54 3.33 8.84 17.80
C VAL A 54 1.95 8.23 17.69
N ASP A 55 1.72 7.09 18.34
CA ASP A 55 0.47 6.31 18.28
C ASP A 55 -0.78 7.16 18.52
N GLN A 56 -0.69 8.12 19.45
CA GLN A 56 -1.80 9.02 19.78
C GLN A 56 -2.19 9.93 18.61
N ALA A 57 -1.23 10.34 17.78
CA ALA A 57 -1.47 11.18 16.62
C ALA A 57 -2.13 10.37 15.49
N ILE A 58 -1.62 9.14 15.25
CA ILE A 58 -2.22 8.20 14.29
C ILE A 58 -3.66 7.83 14.70
N GLN A 59 -3.89 7.52 15.98
CA GLN A 59 -5.23 7.27 16.51
C GLN A 59 -6.14 8.50 16.41
N TRP A 60 -5.61 9.71 16.61
CA TRP A 60 -6.35 10.95 16.43
C TRP A 60 -6.81 11.13 14.98
N MET A 61 -5.93 10.88 14.00
CA MET A 61 -6.26 10.93 12.57
C MET A 61 -7.38 9.96 12.21
N ILE A 62 -7.28 8.69 12.65
CA ILE A 62 -8.34 7.68 12.47
C ILE A 62 -9.66 8.18 13.04
N ASN A 63 -9.63 8.80 14.22
CA ASN A 63 -10.81 9.34 14.88
C ASN A 63 -11.40 10.57 14.17
N GLN A 64 -10.60 11.38 13.47
CA GLN A 64 -11.12 12.49 12.66
C GLN A 64 -11.87 11.97 11.45
N VAL A 65 -11.27 11.03 10.70
CA VAL A 65 -11.85 10.52 9.45
C VAL A 65 -13.18 9.82 9.66
N ARG A 66 -13.30 9.05 10.76
CA ARG A 66 -14.54 8.34 11.12
C ARG A 66 -15.50 9.11 12.03
N ASP A 67 -15.23 10.39 12.31
CA ASP A 67 -15.86 11.24 13.31
C ASP A 67 -16.18 10.51 14.63
N CYS A 68 -15.17 10.52 15.48
CA CYS A 68 -15.23 9.81 16.74
C CYS A 68 -15.99 10.57 17.84
N SER A 69 -16.57 11.75 17.56
CA SER A 69 -17.58 12.32 18.47
C SER A 69 -18.82 11.41 18.59
N LYS A 70 -18.99 10.49 17.64
CA LYS A 70 -20.04 9.46 17.63
C LYS A 70 -19.58 8.10 18.17
N CYS A 71 -18.33 7.96 18.63
CA CYS A 71 -17.74 6.70 19.10
C CYS A 71 -18.16 6.29 20.52
N ASP A 72 -18.93 7.10 21.25
CA ASP A 72 -19.22 6.97 22.69
C ASP A 72 -19.90 5.66 23.14
N ARG A 73 -20.05 4.65 22.27
CA ARG A 73 -20.36 3.27 22.68
C ARG A 73 -19.09 2.42 22.57
N LEU A 74 -18.35 2.38 23.67
CA LEU A 74 -17.21 1.51 23.92
C LEU A 74 -17.63 0.04 23.99
N TRP A 75 -17.73 -0.60 22.82
CA TRP A 75 -17.53 -2.04 22.66
C TRP A 75 -17.09 -2.26 21.21
N ARG A 76 -16.33 -3.33 20.95
CA ARG A 76 -15.71 -3.73 19.66
C ARG A 76 -16.72 -4.01 18.51
N GLY A 77 -17.89 -3.38 18.53
CA GLY A 77 -19.03 -3.58 17.63
C GLY A 77 -19.61 -2.30 17.03
N PHE A 78 -18.88 -1.18 17.04
CA PHE A 78 -19.15 -0.05 16.13
C PHE A 78 -18.66 -0.39 14.71
N ALA A 79 -19.12 -1.53 14.19
CA ALA A 79 -18.73 -2.06 12.88
C ALA A 79 -19.08 -1.10 11.73
N ASP A 80 -19.96 -0.12 11.98
CA ASP A 80 -20.43 0.88 11.03
C ASP A 80 -19.55 2.14 10.93
N ARG A 81 -18.51 2.29 11.78
CA ARG A 81 -17.58 3.44 11.74
C ARG A 81 -16.13 2.97 11.89
N THR A 82 -15.76 1.99 11.08
CA THR A 82 -14.38 1.51 10.95
C THR A 82 -13.74 2.05 9.68
N VAL A 83 -12.41 1.99 9.59
CA VAL A 83 -11.62 2.46 8.44
C VAL A 83 -10.68 1.39 7.95
N ASP A 84 -10.46 1.36 6.63
CA ASP A 84 -9.36 0.64 6.01
C ASP A 84 -8.15 1.58 5.89
N VAL A 85 -6.99 1.09 6.31
CA VAL A 85 -5.75 1.88 6.32
C VAL A 85 -4.76 1.31 5.31
N VAL A 86 -4.31 2.14 4.37
CA VAL A 86 -3.25 1.79 3.44
C VAL A 86 -1.96 2.51 3.85
N VAL A 87 -0.93 1.71 4.14
CA VAL A 87 0.41 2.19 4.45
C VAL A 87 1.24 2.20 3.17
N ILE A 88 1.74 3.38 2.77
CA ILE A 88 2.53 3.55 1.55
C ILE A 88 4.00 3.70 1.92
N ARG A 89 4.83 2.81 1.37
CA ARG A 89 6.28 2.77 1.60
C ARG A 89 7.05 2.71 0.28
N SER A 90 8.24 3.30 0.23
CA SER A 90 9.19 3.08 -0.87
C SER A 90 10.13 1.88 -0.63
N PHE A 91 10.27 1.43 0.61
CA PHE A 91 11.08 0.26 0.98
C PHE A 91 10.62 -0.38 2.30
N GLY A 92 11.20 -1.53 2.62
CA GLY A 92 10.96 -2.23 3.89
C GLY A 92 9.82 -3.24 3.79
N GLY A 93 9.01 -3.31 4.84
CA GLY A 93 7.91 -4.27 5.01
C GLY A 93 6.77 -3.71 5.86
N ASP A 94 6.07 -4.59 6.56
CA ASP A 94 4.77 -4.35 7.21
C ASP A 94 4.82 -3.95 8.67
N GLY A 95 5.93 -3.35 9.12
CA GLY A 95 6.12 -3.01 10.54
C GLY A 95 5.04 -2.09 11.15
N TYR A 96 4.27 -1.40 10.31
CA TYR A 96 3.13 -0.57 10.73
C TYR A 96 1.80 -1.31 10.80
N ASN A 97 1.66 -2.46 10.14
CA ASN A 97 0.36 -3.12 10.00
C ASN A 97 -0.22 -3.49 11.37
N GLN A 98 0.52 -4.25 12.18
CA GLN A 98 0.01 -4.73 13.47
C GLN A 98 -0.28 -3.58 14.46
N PRO A 99 0.64 -2.61 14.68
CA PRO A 99 0.36 -1.49 15.58
C PRO A 99 -0.86 -0.66 15.17
N ILE A 100 -1.05 -0.40 13.86
CA ILE A 100 -2.22 0.32 13.36
C ILE A 100 -3.48 -0.53 13.48
N TYR A 101 -3.41 -1.82 13.14
CA TYR A 101 -4.56 -2.73 13.22
C TYR A 101 -5.11 -2.85 14.66
N ASP A 102 -4.22 -2.77 15.66
CA ASP A 102 -4.61 -2.79 17.06
C ASP A 102 -5.25 -1.47 17.56
N MET A 103 -5.27 -0.42 16.73
CA MET A 103 -5.93 0.85 17.05
C MET A 103 -7.45 0.74 16.97
N ASN A 104 -8.14 1.61 17.71
CA ASN A 104 -9.60 1.60 17.75
C ASN A 104 -10.18 2.07 16.41
N GLY A 105 -11.07 1.25 15.85
CA GLY A 105 -11.81 1.59 14.64
C GLY A 105 -11.13 1.19 13.34
N VAL A 106 -10.12 0.34 13.36
CA VAL A 106 -9.48 -0.16 12.14
C VAL A 106 -10.12 -1.49 11.71
N ASN A 107 -10.51 -1.58 10.43
CA ASN A 107 -11.12 -2.76 9.81
C ASN A 107 -10.06 -3.65 9.15
N SER A 108 -9.16 -3.05 8.39
CA SER A 108 -8.00 -3.71 7.76
C SER A 108 -6.81 -2.76 7.66
N VAL A 109 -5.63 -3.35 7.49
CA VAL A 109 -4.41 -2.60 7.14
C VAL A 109 -3.68 -3.31 6.01
N GLU A 110 -3.36 -2.58 4.93
CA GLU A 110 -2.51 -3.07 3.84
C GLU A 110 -1.28 -2.16 3.66
N THR A 111 -0.08 -2.74 3.73
CA THR A 111 1.15 -2.07 3.31
C THR A 111 1.40 -2.34 1.83
N LEU A 112 1.56 -1.26 1.06
CA LEU A 112 2.07 -1.27 -0.32
C LEU A 112 3.51 -0.77 -0.31
N VAL A 113 4.44 -1.62 -0.75
CA VAL A 113 5.83 -1.20 -1.00
C VAL A 113 5.96 -0.90 -2.50
N LEU A 114 6.11 0.38 -2.82
CA LEU A 114 6.14 0.96 -4.16
C LEU A 114 7.49 1.65 -4.39
N ASP A 115 8.43 0.96 -5.04
CA ASP A 115 9.78 1.46 -5.32
C ASP A 115 9.94 1.99 -6.76
N SER A 116 8.85 2.00 -7.54
CA SER A 116 8.85 2.50 -8.91
C SER A 116 7.54 3.20 -9.28
N ARG A 117 7.60 4.07 -10.29
CA ARG A 117 6.41 4.70 -10.89
C ARG A 117 5.49 3.67 -11.53
N ASP A 118 6.04 2.60 -12.09
CA ASP A 118 5.25 1.56 -12.73
C ASP A 118 4.44 0.79 -11.70
N ASP A 119 5.01 0.48 -10.53
CA ASP A 119 4.29 -0.12 -9.41
C ASP A 119 3.15 0.78 -8.91
N ALA A 120 3.41 2.07 -8.72
CA ALA A 120 2.41 3.04 -8.27
C ALA A 120 1.26 3.25 -9.28
N ASN A 121 1.51 3.06 -10.57
CA ASN A 121 0.51 3.22 -11.63
C ASN A 121 -0.27 1.93 -11.94
N ARG A 122 0.00 0.83 -11.24
CA ARG A 122 -0.72 -0.42 -11.48
C ARG A 122 -2.21 -0.27 -11.12
N PRO A 123 -3.14 -0.79 -11.94
CA PRO A 123 -4.58 -0.66 -11.68
C PRO A 123 -5.01 -1.23 -10.32
N ASP A 124 -4.39 -2.33 -9.87
CA ASP A 124 -4.66 -2.94 -8.57
C ASP A 124 -4.13 -2.11 -7.39
N VAL A 125 -3.10 -1.28 -7.59
CA VAL A 125 -2.61 -0.33 -6.57
C VAL A 125 -3.55 0.85 -6.46
N VAL A 126 -3.94 1.43 -7.61
CA VAL A 126 -4.90 2.53 -7.67
C VAL A 126 -6.21 2.14 -7.00
N ALA A 127 -6.75 0.95 -7.31
CA ALA A 127 -7.97 0.47 -6.69
C ALA A 127 -7.84 0.29 -5.17
N THR A 128 -6.72 -0.22 -4.66
CA THR A 128 -6.48 -0.31 -3.20
C THR A 128 -6.49 1.08 -2.56
N VAL A 129 -5.82 2.06 -3.17
CA VAL A 129 -5.74 3.44 -2.65
C VAL A 129 -7.10 4.15 -2.69
N GLU A 130 -7.87 3.98 -3.77
CA GLU A 130 -9.20 4.59 -3.92
C GLU A 130 -10.24 4.08 -2.92
N ASN A 131 -10.06 2.85 -2.42
CA ASN A 131 -10.98 2.22 -1.49
C ASN A 131 -10.65 2.48 -0.01
N ALA A 132 -9.47 3.04 0.30
CA ALA A 132 -9.06 3.26 1.68
C ALA A 132 -9.55 4.60 2.25
N GLU A 133 -9.96 4.61 3.52
CA GLU A 133 -10.32 5.84 4.22
C GLU A 133 -9.11 6.59 4.78
N VAL A 134 -8.00 5.90 5.04
CA VAL A 134 -6.77 6.48 5.58
C VAL A 134 -5.57 6.04 4.76
N LEU A 135 -4.80 7.01 4.26
CA LEU A 135 -3.49 6.79 3.66
C LEU A 135 -2.39 7.22 4.63
N PHE A 136 -1.49 6.31 4.98
CA PHE A 136 -0.35 6.59 5.84
C PHE A 136 0.96 6.51 5.04
N PHE A 137 1.50 7.66 4.68
CA PHE A 137 2.80 7.76 4.01
C PHE A 137 3.92 7.72 5.05
N THR A 138 4.77 6.70 4.99
CA THR A 138 5.86 6.58 5.95
C THR A 138 6.95 7.62 5.68
N GLY A 139 7.71 7.99 6.71
CA GLY A 139 8.93 8.78 6.52
C GLY A 139 9.97 8.05 5.65
N GLY A 140 10.99 8.78 5.21
CA GLY A 140 12.02 8.26 4.31
C GLY A 140 12.89 9.36 3.72
N ASP A 141 13.22 9.22 2.43
CA ASP A 141 13.81 10.26 1.60
C ASP A 141 12.72 10.97 0.80
N GLN A 142 12.72 12.31 0.78
CA GLN A 142 11.71 13.13 0.10
C GLN A 142 12.17 13.52 -1.31
N CYS A 143 13.44 13.27 -1.62
CA CYS A 143 14.09 13.58 -2.88
C CYS A 143 14.29 12.35 -3.77
N ASP A 144 14.03 11.15 -3.24
CA ASP A 144 14.08 9.86 -3.96
C ASP A 144 12.80 9.63 -4.80
#